data_AF-A0A165TYX4-F1
#
_entry.id   AF-A0A165TYX4-F1
#
_cell.length_a   1.000
_cell.length_b   1.000
_cell.length_c   1.000
_cell.angle_alpha   90.00
_cell.angle_beta   90.00
_cell.angle_gamma   90.00
#
_symmetry.space_group_name_H-M   'P 1'
#
loop_
_entity.id
_entity.type
_entity.pdbx_description
1 polymer ?
#
loop_
_entity_poly.entity_id
_entity_poly.type
_entity_poly.pdbx_seq_one_letter_code
_entity_poly.pdbx_strand_id
1 'polypeptide(L)'
;MYPAPITAVLLRALLLAPLASGMSLVATASPEAVSATAEPVSGEPVLRVSRASGENFRAAIAALESAGGAYASELPEQLLSLGLTLQQQGDHADAVEVFRRGVHLNRINNGLYSGAQVALLQQEIISLMAMGDYAKADERQHYMYRVQMRSMDKGLDRSQAFIQQAQWQYNAYQLELGDVPYLRIMSMWDLYRLALNDIIKVQGQQSAALLEPLEGMLLAQYLISGTQTGSNSQSQDLNIKQQYASNRFYRYQRESYKRGRAVIQAIYDLQLSLYGEDSPQVTKTQVMMGDWMLWNGEKEAAWQTYQEVTAELVAQGADQANIEAAFAEPVALPNYEGVHPLPPTVPAGESAVELAFTVTADGKVRNLERVDSNELNNARANKLMRKLRKTRFRPQLAMGEPIDTQRVLRSYDIQ
;
A
#
# COMPACT_ATOMS: atom_id res chain seq x y z
N MET A 1 15.62 -12.80 -2.50
CA MET A 1 14.37 -12.26 -3.07
C MET A 1 14.79 -11.24 -4.13
N TYR A 2 14.13 -11.19 -5.29
CA TYR A 2 14.21 -10.03 -6.18
C TYR A 2 12.76 -9.57 -6.35
N PRO A 3 12.40 -8.33 -5.97
CA PRO A 3 11.05 -7.84 -6.12
C PRO A 3 10.76 -7.47 -7.59
N ALA A 4 9.53 -7.74 -8.02
CA ALA A 4 8.93 -7.25 -9.26
C ALA A 4 9.00 -5.69 -9.31
N PRO A 5 8.95 -5.04 -10.49
CA PRO A 5 9.31 -3.62 -10.61
C PRO A 5 8.37 -2.72 -9.78
N ILE A 6 8.95 -2.20 -8.70
CA ILE A 6 8.36 -1.34 -7.66
C ILE A 6 7.87 0.02 -8.21
N THR A 7 8.24 0.35 -9.45
CA THR A 7 8.05 1.69 -10.05
C THR A 7 6.59 2.06 -10.32
N ALA A 8 5.71 1.11 -10.65
CA ALA A 8 4.32 1.42 -11.02
C ALA A 8 3.39 1.64 -9.81
N VAL A 9 3.66 0.98 -8.67
CA VAL A 9 2.81 1.08 -7.46
C VAL A 9 3.17 2.31 -6.62
N LEU A 10 4.45 2.68 -6.55
CA LEU A 10 4.90 3.87 -5.81
C LEU A 10 4.42 5.19 -6.44
N LEU A 11 4.24 5.24 -7.76
CA LEU A 11 3.80 6.45 -8.46
C LEU A 11 2.30 6.75 -8.24
N ARG A 12 1.47 5.71 -8.07
CA ARG A 12 0.02 5.89 -7.83
C ARG A 12 -0.32 6.34 -6.41
N ALA A 13 0.50 5.98 -5.42
CA ALA A 13 0.28 6.37 -4.02
C ALA A 13 0.59 7.85 -3.72
N LEU A 14 1.28 8.56 -4.62
CA LEU A 14 1.77 9.93 -4.41
C LEU A 14 1.14 11.00 -5.31
N LEU A 15 0.22 10.62 -6.21
CA LEU A 15 -0.47 11.54 -7.13
C LEU A 15 -1.87 11.99 -6.66
N LEU A 16 -2.20 11.87 -5.37
CA LEU A 16 -3.40 12.48 -4.80
C LEU A 16 -3.08 13.86 -4.22
N ALA A 17 -2.95 14.85 -5.11
CA ALA A 17 -3.09 16.26 -4.77
C ALA A 17 -4.51 16.71 -5.17
N PRO A 18 -5.25 17.46 -4.33
CA PRO A 18 -6.58 17.93 -4.69
C PRO A 18 -6.44 19.08 -5.69
N LEU A 19 -6.91 18.89 -6.92
CA LEU A 19 -7.17 20.00 -7.84
C LEU A 19 -8.46 20.70 -7.37
N ALA A 20 -8.28 21.92 -6.88
CA ALA A 20 -9.36 22.84 -6.56
C ALA A 20 -10.14 23.23 -7.83
N SER A 21 -11.44 23.38 -7.63
CA SER A 21 -12.52 23.69 -8.58
C SER A 21 -12.29 24.92 -9.47
N GLY A 22 -12.79 24.89 -10.70
CA GLY A 22 -12.95 26.08 -11.53
C GLY A 22 -13.52 25.87 -12.94
N MET A 23 -14.86 25.93 -13.06
CA MET A 23 -15.64 26.34 -14.24
C MET A 23 -15.44 25.59 -15.58
N SER A 24 -16.38 24.69 -15.91
CA SER A 24 -16.69 24.32 -17.30
C SER A 24 -17.66 25.32 -17.92
N LEU A 25 -17.21 26.04 -18.94
CA LEU A 25 -18.10 26.65 -19.94
C LEU A 25 -18.44 25.57 -20.97
N VAL A 26 -19.73 25.30 -21.12
CA VAL A 26 -20.28 24.43 -22.17
C VAL A 26 -20.16 25.15 -23.51
N ALA A 27 -19.38 24.60 -24.44
CA ALA A 27 -19.44 24.95 -25.85
C ALA A 27 -19.88 23.71 -26.65
N THR A 28 -21.09 23.78 -27.17
CA THR A 28 -21.71 22.81 -28.07
C THR A 28 -21.09 22.90 -29.46
N ALA A 29 -20.57 21.79 -30.00
CA ALA A 29 -20.45 21.59 -31.45
C ALA A 29 -20.38 20.09 -31.81
N SER A 30 -21.27 19.68 -32.71
CA SER A 30 -21.44 18.36 -33.31
C SER A 30 -20.18 17.82 -34.02
N PRO A 31 -20.11 16.49 -34.26
CA PRO A 31 -18.93 15.84 -34.80
C PRO A 31 -18.97 15.85 -36.34
N GLU A 32 -17.92 16.38 -36.96
CA GLU A 32 -17.66 16.18 -38.39
C GLU A 32 -16.26 15.58 -38.54
N ALA A 33 -16.22 14.42 -39.19
CA ALA A 33 -15.05 13.58 -39.35
C ALA A 33 -14.05 14.22 -40.32
N VAL A 34 -12.80 14.38 -39.88
CA VAL A 34 -11.65 14.51 -40.78
C VAL A 34 -10.52 13.63 -40.25
N SER A 35 -10.13 12.68 -41.10
CA SER A 35 -8.96 11.85 -40.96
C SER A 35 -7.70 12.73 -40.89
N ALA A 36 -6.95 12.65 -39.79
CA ALA A 36 -5.61 13.20 -39.70
C ALA A 36 -4.69 12.12 -39.10
N THR A 37 -3.75 11.70 -39.93
CA THR A 37 -2.56 10.91 -39.62
C THR A 37 -1.92 11.36 -38.31
N ALA A 38 -1.90 10.47 -37.31
CA ALA A 38 -1.20 10.69 -36.05
C ALA A 38 0.31 10.55 -36.28
N GLU A 39 1.00 11.70 -36.37
CA GLU A 39 2.44 11.78 -36.09
C GLU A 39 2.69 11.51 -34.60
N PRO A 40 3.85 10.92 -34.23
CA PRO A 40 4.20 10.72 -32.84
C PRO A 40 4.53 12.08 -32.23
N VAL A 41 3.69 12.57 -31.31
CA VAL A 41 4.02 13.76 -30.50
C VAL A 41 5.13 13.36 -29.53
N SER A 42 6.37 13.46 -30.01
CA SER A 42 7.60 13.41 -29.23
C SER A 42 7.53 14.41 -28.06
N GLY A 43 7.90 13.99 -26.85
CA GLY A 43 7.89 14.79 -25.61
C GLY A 43 8.79 16.04 -25.58
N GLU A 44 9.31 16.49 -26.72
CA GLU A 44 10.12 17.69 -26.87
C GLU A 44 9.43 19.01 -26.47
N PRO A 45 8.14 19.29 -26.77
CA PRO A 45 7.56 20.58 -26.45
C PRO A 45 7.38 20.77 -24.93
N VAL A 46 7.06 19.69 -24.20
CA VAL A 46 6.90 19.72 -22.73
C VAL A 46 8.24 19.98 -22.03
N LEU A 47 9.31 19.30 -22.47
CA LEU A 47 10.66 19.50 -21.93
C LEU A 47 11.20 20.91 -22.23
N ARG A 48 10.92 21.48 -23.41
CA ARG A 48 11.33 22.86 -23.75
C ARG A 48 10.64 23.90 -22.88
N VAL A 49 9.33 23.76 -22.66
CA VAL A 49 8.57 24.65 -21.76
C VAL A 49 9.08 24.53 -20.32
N SER A 50 9.35 23.32 -19.84
CA SER A 50 9.91 23.09 -18.51
C SER A 50 11.28 23.75 -18.33
N ARG A 51 12.18 23.64 -19.33
CA ARG A 51 13.51 24.28 -19.28
C ARG A 51 13.43 25.80 -19.21
N ALA A 52 12.59 26.42 -20.03
CA ALA A 52 12.35 27.86 -20.01
C ALA A 52 11.80 28.32 -18.64
N SER A 53 10.89 27.56 -18.04
CA SER A 53 10.40 27.82 -16.69
C SER A 53 11.51 27.73 -15.63
N GLY A 54 12.43 26.76 -15.75
CA GLY A 54 13.56 26.61 -14.84
C GLY A 54 14.52 27.80 -14.87
N GLU A 55 14.81 28.34 -16.05
CA GLU A 55 15.63 29.56 -16.20
C GLU A 55 14.97 30.79 -15.56
N ASN A 56 13.64 30.94 -15.73
CA ASN A 56 12.88 32.01 -15.11
C ASN A 56 12.95 31.94 -13.58
N PHE A 57 12.81 30.75 -12.98
CA PHE A 57 12.93 30.60 -11.53
C PHE A 57 14.35 30.90 -11.02
N ARG A 58 15.40 30.49 -11.76
CA ARG A 58 16.79 30.85 -11.40
C ARG A 58 17.01 32.36 -11.44
N ALA A 59 16.47 33.05 -12.44
CA ALA A 59 16.55 34.51 -12.54
C ALA A 59 15.81 35.19 -11.38
N ALA A 60 14.62 34.70 -11.02
CA ALA A 60 13.86 35.22 -9.87
C ALA A 60 14.61 35.01 -8.54
N ILE A 61 15.22 33.85 -8.33
CA ILE A 61 16.06 33.56 -7.17
C ILE A 61 17.24 34.53 -7.09
N ALA A 62 17.97 34.76 -8.20
CA ALA A 62 19.09 35.69 -8.23
C ALA A 62 18.66 37.15 -7.94
N ALA A 63 17.49 37.55 -8.42
CA ALA A 63 16.92 38.87 -8.12
C ALA A 63 16.56 39.02 -6.64
N LEU A 64 15.93 38.01 -6.04
CA LEU A 64 15.61 37.99 -4.61
C LEU A 64 16.87 37.99 -3.74
N GLU A 65 17.89 37.22 -4.10
CA GLU A 65 19.18 37.21 -3.40
C GLU A 65 19.88 38.57 -3.46
N SER A 66 19.79 39.26 -4.59
CA SER A 66 20.36 40.60 -4.77
C SER A 66 19.62 41.67 -3.97
N ALA A 67 18.30 41.54 -3.82
CA ALA A 67 17.46 42.51 -3.13
C ALA A 67 17.37 42.30 -1.61
N GLY A 68 17.17 41.05 -1.17
CA GLY A 68 16.90 40.66 0.22
C GLY A 68 18.02 39.85 0.89
N GLY A 69 19.13 39.61 0.20
CA GLY A 69 20.26 38.83 0.69
C GLY A 69 20.05 37.31 0.61
N ALA A 70 21.07 36.56 1.06
CA ALA A 70 21.12 35.09 0.91
C ALA A 70 20.03 34.30 1.68
N TYR A 71 19.29 34.96 2.57
CA TYR A 71 18.27 34.36 3.44
C TYR A 71 16.89 34.99 3.27
N ALA A 72 16.63 35.71 2.16
CA ALA A 72 15.34 36.35 1.91
C ALA A 72 14.15 35.38 2.11
N SER A 73 13.06 35.89 2.70
CA SER A 73 11.90 35.11 3.14
C SER A 73 11.17 34.37 2.02
N GLU A 74 11.24 34.90 0.81
CA GLU A 74 10.54 34.40 -0.38
C GLU A 74 11.32 33.29 -1.10
N LEU A 75 12.62 33.12 -0.80
CA LEU A 75 13.48 32.14 -1.47
C LEU A 75 12.99 30.68 -1.36
N PRO A 76 12.50 30.18 -0.21
CA PRO A 76 12.07 28.79 -0.12
C PRO A 76 10.96 28.41 -1.10
N GLU A 77 10.04 29.33 -1.41
CA GLU A 77 8.94 29.09 -2.36
C GLU A 77 9.45 29.02 -3.80
N GLN A 78 10.38 29.91 -4.16
CA GLN A 78 11.01 29.88 -5.49
C GLN A 78 11.89 28.63 -5.66
N LEU A 79 12.59 28.21 -4.60
CA LEU A 79 13.37 26.97 -4.60
C LEU A 79 12.47 25.74 -4.74
N LEU A 80 11.31 25.71 -4.08
CA LEU A 80 10.33 24.63 -4.26
C LEU A 80 9.90 24.54 -5.74
N SER A 81 9.54 25.67 -6.35
CA SER A 81 9.10 25.73 -7.75
C SER A 81 10.20 25.32 -8.74
N LEU A 82 11.44 25.75 -8.51
CA LEU A 82 12.60 25.33 -9.29
C LEU A 82 12.85 23.82 -9.15
N GLY A 83 12.83 23.29 -7.93
CA GLY A 83 13.06 21.87 -7.69
C GLY A 83 12.00 20.97 -8.34
N LEU A 84 10.72 21.37 -8.30
CA LEU A 84 9.64 20.68 -9.02
C LEU A 84 9.87 20.68 -10.53
N THR A 85 10.34 21.80 -11.07
CA THR A 85 10.68 21.92 -12.50
C THR A 85 11.82 20.98 -12.88
N LEU A 86 12.87 20.90 -12.07
CA LEU A 86 13.99 19.96 -12.26
C LEU A 86 13.54 18.50 -12.17
N GLN A 87 12.65 18.16 -11.22
CA GLN A 87 12.06 16.82 -11.13
C GLN A 87 11.30 16.43 -12.39
N GLN A 88 10.50 17.33 -12.95
CA GLN A 88 9.76 17.09 -14.19
C GLN A 88 10.70 16.86 -15.39
N GLN A 89 11.92 17.38 -15.35
CA GLN A 89 12.95 17.17 -16.36
C GLN A 89 13.73 15.86 -16.17
N GLY A 90 13.52 15.16 -15.04
CA GLY A 90 14.29 13.98 -14.64
C GLY A 90 15.61 14.31 -13.93
N ASP A 91 15.92 15.59 -13.71
CA ASP A 91 17.14 16.06 -13.06
C ASP A 91 17.02 15.95 -11.52
N HIS A 92 16.83 14.72 -11.04
CA HIS A 92 16.57 14.45 -9.63
C HIS A 92 17.72 14.84 -8.69
N ALA A 93 18.98 14.75 -9.16
CA ALA A 93 20.15 15.12 -8.37
C ALA A 93 20.17 16.61 -8.04
N ASP A 94 19.98 17.47 -9.04
CA ASP A 94 19.92 18.92 -8.87
C ASP A 94 18.69 19.34 -8.07
N ALA A 95 17.55 18.67 -8.31
CA ALA A 95 16.34 18.92 -7.54
C ALA A 95 16.55 18.67 -6.03
N VAL A 96 17.26 17.60 -5.65
CA VAL A 96 17.58 17.32 -4.24
C VAL A 96 18.40 18.44 -3.62
N GLU A 97 19.41 18.96 -4.31
CA GLU A 97 20.22 20.07 -3.79
C GLU A 97 19.39 21.35 -3.60
N VAL A 98 18.52 21.66 -4.57
CA VAL A 98 17.60 22.80 -4.48
C VAL A 98 16.63 22.65 -3.30
N PHE A 99 16.04 21.46 -3.10
CA PHE A 99 15.14 21.22 -1.96
C PHE A 99 15.86 21.29 -0.62
N ARG A 100 17.07 20.71 -0.51
CA ARG A 100 17.89 20.82 0.71
C ARG A 100 18.19 22.26 1.07
N ARG A 101 18.52 23.08 0.07
CA ARG A 101 18.71 24.52 0.24
C ARG A 101 17.44 25.18 0.75
N GLY A 102 16.29 24.88 0.15
CA GLY A 102 14.99 25.38 0.60
C GLY A 102 14.67 25.03 2.06
N VAL A 103 14.93 23.78 2.47
CA VAL A 103 14.74 23.32 3.86
C VAL A 103 15.67 24.09 4.81
N HIS A 104 16.93 24.29 4.43
CA HIS A 104 17.89 25.06 5.23
C HIS A 104 17.44 26.51 5.43
N LEU A 105 16.98 27.18 4.38
CA LEU A 105 16.46 28.55 4.48
C LEU A 105 15.19 28.63 5.34
N ASN A 106 14.25 27.70 5.16
CA ASN A 106 13.07 27.62 6.01
C ASN A 106 13.44 27.43 7.49
N ARG A 107 14.50 26.67 7.77
CA ARG A 107 14.98 26.45 9.14
C ARG A 107 15.53 27.72 9.77
N ILE A 108 16.21 28.55 8.99
CA ILE A 108 16.77 29.83 9.43
C ILE A 108 15.64 30.84 9.67
N ASN A 109 14.71 30.95 8.72
CA ASN A 109 13.67 31.98 8.75
C ASN A 109 12.53 31.65 9.72
N ASN A 110 12.13 30.37 9.80
CA ASN A 110 10.91 29.95 10.50
C ASN A 110 11.18 28.98 11.67
N GLY A 111 12.45 28.71 11.97
CA GLY A 111 12.87 27.83 13.07
C GLY A 111 12.98 26.35 12.72
N LEU A 112 13.46 25.55 13.70
CA LEU A 112 13.89 24.16 13.49
C LEU A 112 12.78 23.23 12.95
N TYR A 113 11.54 23.42 13.42
CA TYR A 113 10.41 22.55 13.10
C TYR A 113 9.25 23.37 12.55
N SER A 114 9.42 23.93 11.35
CA SER A 114 8.36 24.67 10.65
C SER A 114 7.63 23.76 9.66
N GLY A 115 6.30 23.88 9.62
CA GLY A 115 5.45 23.16 8.65
C GLY A 115 5.79 23.49 7.19
N ALA A 116 6.35 24.68 6.92
CA ALA A 116 6.81 25.07 5.59
C ALA A 116 7.94 24.17 5.03
N GLN A 117 8.65 23.45 5.91
CA GLN A 117 9.67 22.47 5.48
C GLN A 117 9.04 21.20 4.88
N VAL A 118 7.79 20.87 5.22
CA VAL A 118 7.18 19.56 4.86
C VAL A 118 7.09 19.38 3.36
N ALA A 119 6.62 20.38 2.62
CA ALA A 119 6.50 20.30 1.16
C ALA A 119 7.87 20.06 0.49
N LEU A 120 8.91 20.77 0.92
CA LEU A 120 10.27 20.60 0.39
C LEU A 120 10.84 19.21 0.72
N LEU A 121 10.62 18.71 1.94
CA LEU A 121 11.06 17.38 2.35
C LEU A 121 10.36 16.28 1.56
N GLN A 122 9.05 16.40 1.33
CA GLN A 122 8.28 15.47 0.50
C GLN A 122 8.86 15.38 -0.91
N GLN A 123 9.14 16.52 -1.54
CA GLN A 123 9.74 16.53 -2.87
C GLN A 123 11.19 16.01 -2.89
N GLU A 124 12.00 16.32 -1.86
CA GLU A 124 13.33 15.73 -1.70
C GLU A 124 13.26 14.20 -1.67
N ILE A 125 12.33 13.63 -0.89
CA ILE A 125 12.11 12.18 -0.77
C ILE A 125 11.74 11.57 -2.13
N ILE A 126 10.84 12.22 -2.88
CA ILE A 126 10.44 11.75 -4.23
C ILE A 126 11.66 11.66 -5.16
N SER A 127 12.50 12.69 -5.20
CA SER A 127 13.72 12.65 -6.00
C SER A 127 14.70 11.57 -5.53
N LEU A 128 14.88 11.39 -4.22
CA LEU A 128 15.74 10.34 -3.68
C LEU A 128 15.26 8.94 -4.06
N MET A 129 13.95 8.70 -3.99
CA MET A 129 13.35 7.44 -4.44
C MET A 129 13.55 7.20 -5.94
N ALA A 130 13.40 8.24 -6.77
CA ALA A 130 13.61 8.16 -8.22
C ALA A 130 15.07 7.84 -8.58
N MET A 131 16.04 8.31 -7.78
CA MET A 131 17.46 7.96 -7.92
C MET A 131 17.82 6.58 -7.32
N GLY A 132 16.87 5.88 -6.68
CA GLY A 132 17.13 4.62 -5.98
C GLY A 132 17.89 4.78 -4.66
N ASP A 133 18.05 6.01 -4.15
CA ASP A 133 18.71 6.29 -2.86
C ASP A 133 17.73 6.13 -1.69
N TYR A 134 17.25 4.90 -1.51
CA TYR A 134 16.22 4.56 -0.53
C TYR A 134 16.68 4.78 0.92
N ALA A 135 17.97 4.63 1.20
CA ALA A 135 18.54 4.87 2.52
C ALA A 135 18.40 6.35 2.93
N LYS A 136 18.81 7.28 2.05
CA LYS A 136 18.62 8.71 2.31
C LYS A 136 17.14 9.10 2.32
N ALA A 137 16.31 8.48 1.47
CA ALA A 137 14.88 8.72 1.49
C ALA A 137 14.27 8.35 2.87
N ASP A 138 14.68 7.21 3.46
CA ASP A 138 14.25 6.80 4.80
C ASP A 138 14.73 7.77 5.89
N GLU A 139 15.97 8.26 5.83
CA GLU A 139 16.45 9.31 6.75
C GLU A 139 15.61 10.59 6.66
N ARG A 140 15.27 11.01 5.44
CA ARG A 140 14.44 12.20 5.20
C ARG A 140 13.01 12.01 5.66
N GLN A 141 12.44 10.81 5.51
CA GLN A 141 11.13 10.46 6.07
C GLN A 141 11.13 10.56 7.60
N HIS A 142 12.15 10.04 8.28
CA HIS A 142 12.29 10.20 9.74
C HIS A 142 12.41 11.66 10.17
N TYR A 143 13.09 12.51 9.39
CA TYR A 143 13.16 13.93 9.67
C TYR A 143 11.81 14.63 9.43
N MET A 144 11.16 14.36 8.30
CA MET A 144 9.83 14.89 7.97
C MET A 144 8.80 14.55 9.05
N TYR A 145 8.77 13.29 9.50
CA TYR A 145 7.89 12.88 10.60
C TYR A 145 8.13 13.68 11.88
N ARG A 146 9.40 13.94 12.24
CA ARG A 146 9.72 14.80 13.41
C ARG A 146 9.25 16.23 13.22
N VAL A 147 9.40 16.81 12.03
CA VAL A 147 8.89 18.16 11.72
C VAL A 147 7.37 18.19 11.88
N GLN A 148 6.66 17.27 11.21
CA GLN A 148 5.21 17.17 11.28
C GLN A 148 4.70 17.04 12.72
N MET A 149 5.28 16.16 13.53
CA MET A 149 4.84 15.97 14.92
C MET A 149 5.12 17.16 15.85
N ARG A 150 6.05 18.04 15.47
CA ARG A 150 6.39 19.25 16.25
C ARG A 150 5.62 20.48 15.77
N SER A 151 5.22 20.52 14.51
CA SER A 151 4.55 21.68 13.91
C SER A 151 3.03 21.51 13.77
N MET A 152 2.51 20.29 13.73
CA MET A 152 1.08 20.01 13.49
C MET A 152 0.29 19.85 14.78
N ASP A 153 -0.86 20.50 14.82
CA ASP A 153 -1.87 20.30 15.86
C ASP A 153 -2.62 18.97 15.68
N LYS A 154 -3.38 18.58 16.70
CA LYS A 154 -4.23 17.39 16.62
C LYS A 154 -5.36 17.67 15.62
N GLY A 155 -5.63 16.72 14.73
CA GLY A 155 -6.69 16.86 13.75
C GLY A 155 -6.48 15.97 12.52
N LEU A 156 -7.25 16.27 11.47
CA LEU A 156 -7.25 15.46 10.24
C LEU A 156 -5.93 15.52 9.48
N ASP A 157 -5.27 16.69 9.45
CA ASP A 157 -3.96 16.83 8.79
C ASP A 157 -2.90 15.95 9.45
N ARG A 158 -2.93 15.86 10.78
CA ARG A 158 -2.02 15.00 11.53
C ARG A 158 -2.38 13.53 11.39
N SER A 159 -3.66 13.17 11.30
CA SER A 159 -4.04 11.80 10.96
C SER A 159 -3.53 11.41 9.58
N GLN A 160 -3.60 12.31 8.60
CA GLN A 160 -3.04 12.05 7.27
C GLN A 160 -1.52 11.88 7.31
N ALA A 161 -0.81 12.70 8.09
CA ALA A 161 0.63 12.53 8.30
C ALA A 161 0.97 11.16 8.92
N PHE A 162 0.17 10.69 9.89
CA PHE A 162 0.34 9.35 10.46
C PHE A 162 0.10 8.23 9.43
N ILE A 163 -0.94 8.35 8.59
CA ILE A 163 -1.25 7.40 7.51
C ILE A 163 -0.07 7.33 6.51
N GLN A 164 0.40 8.49 6.04
CA GLN A 164 1.53 8.56 5.11
C GLN A 164 2.80 7.94 5.72
N GLN A 165 3.08 8.22 7.00
CA GLN A 165 4.21 7.62 7.68
C GLN A 165 4.06 6.10 7.85
N ALA A 166 2.84 5.60 8.08
CA ALA A 166 2.56 4.17 8.19
C ALA A 166 2.77 3.46 6.85
N GLN A 167 2.30 4.06 5.75
CA GLN A 167 2.54 3.59 4.38
C GLN A 167 4.05 3.56 4.08
N TRP A 168 4.80 4.57 4.52
CA TRP A 168 6.26 4.54 4.40
C TRP A 168 6.90 3.37 5.16
N GLN A 169 6.45 3.07 6.39
CA GLN A 169 6.98 1.91 7.13
C GLN A 169 6.74 0.60 6.39
N TYR A 170 5.58 0.45 5.75
CA TYR A 170 5.28 -0.70 4.91
C TYR A 170 6.22 -0.77 3.69
N ASN A 171 6.41 0.33 2.97
CA ASN A 171 7.33 0.39 1.82
C ASN A 171 8.78 0.09 2.23
N ALA A 172 9.24 0.67 3.34
CA ALA A 172 10.55 0.42 3.91
C ALA A 172 10.73 -1.05 4.31
N TYR A 173 9.69 -1.71 4.81
CA TYR A 173 9.69 -3.15 5.07
C TYR A 173 9.84 -3.97 3.77
N GLN A 174 9.11 -3.63 2.71
CA GLN A 174 9.20 -4.30 1.41
C GLN A 174 10.56 -4.10 0.73
N LEU A 175 11.19 -2.94 0.95
CA LEU A 175 12.53 -2.60 0.48
C LEU A 175 13.65 -3.14 1.39
N GLU A 176 13.31 -3.89 2.45
CA GLU A 176 14.25 -4.44 3.43
C GLU A 176 15.16 -3.36 4.07
N LEU A 177 14.63 -2.15 4.29
CA LEU A 177 15.37 -1.02 4.86
C LEU A 177 15.46 -1.11 6.39
N GLY A 178 16.69 -1.23 6.88
CA GLY A 178 17.05 -1.25 8.29
C GLY A 178 17.19 -2.66 8.86
N ASP A 179 17.79 -2.77 10.05
CA ASP A 179 18.28 -4.06 10.56
C ASP A 179 17.18 -4.99 11.09
N VAL A 180 16.00 -4.43 11.42
CA VAL A 180 14.96 -5.13 12.18
C VAL A 180 13.59 -4.96 11.51
N PRO A 181 13.21 -5.85 10.57
CA PRO A 181 12.00 -5.70 9.76
C PRO A 181 10.71 -5.61 10.58
N TYR A 182 10.60 -6.37 11.67
CA TYR A 182 9.39 -6.40 12.49
C TYR A 182 9.11 -5.09 13.23
N LEU A 183 10.13 -4.25 13.47
CA LEU A 183 9.92 -2.91 14.04
C LEU A 183 9.13 -2.02 13.08
N ARG A 184 9.35 -2.13 11.77
CA ARG A 184 8.61 -1.39 10.75
C ARG A 184 7.12 -1.72 10.81
N ILE A 185 6.80 -3.01 10.87
CA ILE A 185 5.40 -3.49 10.92
C ILE A 185 4.71 -3.04 12.22
N MET A 186 5.43 -3.06 13.35
CA MET A 186 4.89 -2.55 14.62
C MET A 186 4.65 -1.04 14.57
N SER A 187 5.58 -0.27 14.01
CA SER A 187 5.43 1.17 13.82
C SER A 187 4.26 1.49 12.90
N MET A 188 4.08 0.74 11.81
CA MET A 188 2.94 0.86 10.91
C MET A 188 1.61 0.72 11.67
N TRP A 189 1.45 -0.33 12.48
CA TRP A 189 0.26 -0.51 13.32
C TRP A 189 0.05 0.66 14.30
N ASP A 190 1.11 1.05 15.01
CA ASP A 190 1.03 2.11 16.02
C ASP A 190 0.64 3.46 15.38
N LEU A 191 1.13 3.76 14.17
CA LEU A 191 0.83 4.98 13.41
C LEU A 191 -0.62 5.02 12.90
N TYR A 192 -1.13 3.93 12.30
CA TYR A 192 -2.53 3.88 11.90
C TYR A 192 -3.48 4.00 13.09
N ARG A 193 -3.13 3.41 14.24
CA ARG A 193 -3.89 3.61 15.47
C ARG A 193 -3.91 5.07 15.92
N LEU A 194 -2.80 5.81 15.76
CA LEU A 194 -2.75 7.25 16.06
C LEU A 194 -3.63 8.05 15.09
N ALA A 195 -3.59 7.73 13.79
CA ALA A 195 -4.47 8.34 12.80
C ALA A 195 -5.95 8.12 13.13
N LEU A 196 -6.34 6.87 13.41
CA LEU A 196 -7.69 6.49 13.80
C LEU A 196 -8.19 7.32 15.00
N ASN A 197 -7.36 7.47 16.03
CA ASN A 197 -7.72 8.23 17.24
C ASN A 197 -7.95 9.72 16.96
N ASP A 198 -7.20 10.32 16.05
CA ASP A 198 -7.38 11.72 15.68
C ASP A 198 -8.64 11.92 14.83
N ILE A 199 -8.93 11.00 13.90
CA ILE A 199 -10.17 11.03 13.11
C ILE A 199 -11.40 10.87 14.00
N ILE A 200 -11.40 9.91 14.93
CA ILE A 200 -12.51 9.70 15.88
C ILE A 200 -12.81 10.97 16.69
N LYS A 201 -11.78 11.70 17.11
CA LYS A 201 -11.95 12.93 17.89
C LYS A 201 -12.57 14.07 17.09
N VAL A 202 -12.29 14.16 15.79
CA VAL A 202 -12.76 15.26 14.94
C VAL A 202 -14.12 14.93 14.31
N GLN A 203 -14.29 13.71 13.80
CA GLN A 203 -15.44 13.32 12.97
C GLN A 203 -16.36 12.28 13.63
N GLY A 204 -15.97 11.73 14.79
CA GLY A 204 -16.74 10.69 15.49
C GLY A 204 -16.44 9.27 15.01
N GLN A 205 -17.12 8.29 15.61
CA GLN A 205 -16.86 6.86 15.45
C GLN A 205 -17.47 6.23 14.19
N GLN A 206 -18.32 6.96 13.47
CA GLN A 206 -19.02 6.49 12.26
C GLN A 206 -18.50 7.14 10.98
N SER A 207 -17.37 7.86 11.04
CA SER A 207 -16.81 8.50 9.85
C SER A 207 -16.24 7.47 8.88
N ALA A 208 -16.58 7.59 7.60
CA ALA A 208 -15.99 6.80 6.52
C ALA A 208 -14.46 6.96 6.44
N ALA A 209 -13.90 8.07 6.93
CA ALA A 209 -12.44 8.29 6.98
C ALA A 209 -11.71 7.30 7.91
N LEU A 210 -12.44 6.57 8.76
CA LEU A 210 -11.86 5.52 9.61
C LEU A 210 -11.47 4.25 8.84
N LEU A 211 -12.02 4.04 7.63
CA LEU A 211 -11.75 2.85 6.83
C LEU A 211 -10.26 2.70 6.49
N GLU A 212 -9.63 3.75 5.98
CA GLU A 212 -8.22 3.68 5.54
C GLU A 212 -7.26 3.31 6.70
N PRO A 213 -7.33 3.92 7.91
CA PRO A 213 -6.56 3.46 9.04
C PRO A 213 -6.86 2.03 9.48
N LEU A 214 -8.13 1.60 9.44
CA LEU A 214 -8.52 0.24 9.83
C LEU A 214 -7.97 -0.79 8.83
N GLU A 215 -7.99 -0.50 7.53
CA GLU A 215 -7.40 -1.32 6.49
C GLU A 215 -5.89 -1.44 6.67
N GLY A 216 -5.20 -0.32 6.90
CA GLY A 216 -3.77 -0.31 7.21
C GLY A 216 -3.43 -1.10 8.49
N MET A 217 -4.26 -1.00 9.51
CA MET A 217 -4.16 -1.80 10.72
C MET A 217 -4.30 -3.30 10.42
N LEU A 218 -5.28 -3.68 9.61
CA LEU A 218 -5.49 -5.08 9.22
C LEU A 218 -4.31 -5.64 8.41
N LEU A 219 -3.77 -4.86 7.46
CA LEU A 219 -2.56 -5.22 6.73
C LEU A 219 -1.40 -5.52 7.68
N ALA A 220 -1.18 -4.66 8.67
CA ALA A 220 -0.14 -4.89 9.67
C ALA A 220 -0.38 -6.18 10.48
N GLN A 221 -1.63 -6.56 10.78
CA GLN A 221 -1.91 -7.83 11.47
C GLN A 221 -1.61 -9.06 10.60
N TYR A 222 -1.93 -9.00 9.30
CA TYR A 222 -1.53 -10.06 8.37
C TYR A 222 0.00 -10.22 8.30
N LEU A 223 0.73 -9.11 8.24
CA LEU A 223 2.20 -9.12 8.24
C LEU A 223 2.77 -9.67 9.56
N ILE A 224 2.22 -9.26 10.72
CA ILE A 224 2.64 -9.75 12.04
C ILE A 224 2.39 -11.26 12.16
N SER A 225 1.19 -11.73 11.80
CA SER A 225 0.82 -13.15 11.85
C SER A 225 1.66 -13.99 10.88
N GLY A 226 1.89 -13.48 9.66
CA GLY A 226 2.66 -14.17 8.62
C GLY A 226 4.18 -14.16 8.80
N THR A 227 4.73 -13.26 9.63
CA THR A 227 6.17 -13.19 9.89
C THR A 227 6.63 -14.42 10.65
N GLN A 228 7.40 -15.28 9.98
CA GLN A 228 8.06 -16.40 10.64
C GLN A 228 9.24 -15.87 11.45
N THR A 229 9.03 -15.67 12.74
CA THR A 229 10.10 -15.43 13.69
C THR A 229 10.89 -16.74 13.80
N GLY A 230 11.92 -16.88 12.97
CA GLY A 230 12.76 -18.06 12.98
C GLY A 230 13.32 -18.28 14.39
N SER A 231 13.01 -19.43 14.98
CA SER A 231 13.61 -19.92 16.23
C SER A 231 15.13 -20.13 16.11
N ASN A 232 15.74 -19.81 14.96
CA ASN A 232 17.10 -20.18 14.57
C ASN A 232 18.14 -19.07 14.64
N SER A 233 17.82 -17.89 15.17
CA SER A 233 18.88 -16.95 15.56
C SER A 233 19.31 -17.23 16.99
N GLN A 234 19.96 -18.37 17.22
CA GLN A 234 20.99 -18.50 18.24
C GLN A 234 22.14 -17.55 17.85
N SER A 235 21.91 -16.26 17.98
CA SER A 235 22.92 -15.23 17.83
C SER A 235 23.17 -14.73 19.24
N GLN A 236 24.23 -15.25 19.86
CA GLN A 236 24.69 -14.83 21.19
C GLN A 236 25.05 -13.32 21.25
N ASP A 237 25.05 -12.62 20.10
CA ASP A 237 25.44 -11.21 19.94
C ASP A 237 24.27 -10.25 19.60
N LEU A 238 23.01 -10.60 19.90
CA LEU A 238 21.92 -9.62 19.75
C LEU A 238 22.08 -8.50 20.78
N ASN A 239 22.18 -7.25 20.32
CA ASN A 239 22.19 -6.07 21.18
C ASN A 239 20.92 -6.07 22.07
N ILE A 240 21.06 -5.67 23.33
CA ILE A 240 19.97 -5.53 24.31
C ILE A 240 18.73 -4.84 23.70
N LYS A 241 18.91 -3.80 22.87
CA LYS A 241 17.79 -3.13 22.17
C LYS A 241 17.01 -4.06 21.23
N GLN A 242 17.70 -4.92 20.48
CA GLN A 242 17.08 -5.90 19.58
C GLN A 242 16.35 -6.99 20.36
N GLN A 243 16.89 -7.42 21.50
CA GLN A 243 16.24 -8.39 22.40
C GLN A 243 14.93 -7.85 22.99
N TYR A 244 14.90 -6.59 23.44
CA TYR A 244 13.65 -5.97 23.90
C TYR A 244 12.63 -5.85 22.76
N ALA A 245 13.08 -5.48 21.57
CA ALA A 245 12.23 -5.37 20.40
C ALA A 245 11.63 -6.72 19.99
N SER A 246 12.42 -7.80 20.00
CA SER A 246 11.95 -9.14 19.66
C SER A 246 10.94 -9.65 20.68
N ASN A 247 11.21 -9.51 21.98
CA ASN A 247 10.27 -9.85 23.04
C ASN A 247 8.95 -9.09 22.92
N ARG A 248 8.99 -7.79 22.58
CA ARG A 248 7.78 -7.01 22.30
C ARG A 248 7.05 -7.56 21.08
N PHE A 249 7.75 -7.91 20.00
CA PHE A 249 7.15 -8.49 18.80
C PHE A 249 6.46 -9.83 19.06
N TYR A 250 7.09 -10.75 19.79
CA TYR A 250 6.47 -12.04 20.15
C TYR A 250 5.14 -11.86 20.90
N ARG A 251 5.04 -10.84 21.77
CA ARG A 251 3.77 -10.49 22.43
C ARG A 251 2.73 -10.00 21.42
N TYR A 252 3.13 -9.13 20.49
CA TYR A 252 2.24 -8.66 19.42
C TYR A 252 1.74 -9.81 18.55
N GLN A 253 2.62 -10.75 18.21
CA GLN A 253 2.27 -11.91 17.38
C GLN A 253 1.24 -12.83 18.07
N ARG A 254 1.41 -13.13 19.36
CA ARG A 254 0.44 -13.93 20.13
C ARG A 254 -0.94 -13.27 20.21
N GLU A 255 -0.98 -11.95 20.26
CA GLU A 255 -2.24 -11.19 20.29
C GLU A 255 -2.78 -10.88 18.89
N SER A 256 -2.04 -11.21 17.83
CA SER A 256 -2.36 -10.79 16.46
C SER A 256 -3.71 -11.33 16.02
N TYR A 257 -4.01 -12.62 16.28
CA TYR A 257 -5.32 -13.21 15.99
C TYR A 257 -6.48 -12.40 16.56
N LYS A 258 -6.43 -12.09 17.87
CA LYS A 258 -7.47 -11.31 18.55
C LYS A 258 -7.56 -9.88 18.02
N ARG A 259 -6.42 -9.23 17.77
CA ARG A 259 -6.36 -7.86 17.25
C ARG A 259 -6.88 -7.76 15.83
N GLY A 260 -6.49 -8.67 14.94
CA GLY A 260 -6.99 -8.73 13.57
C GLY A 260 -8.50 -8.95 13.54
N ARG A 261 -9.02 -9.89 14.35
CA ARG A 261 -10.47 -10.09 14.50
C ARG A 261 -11.19 -8.82 14.95
N ALA A 262 -10.63 -8.10 15.94
CA ALA A 262 -11.21 -6.85 16.43
C ALA A 262 -11.21 -5.74 15.37
N VAL A 263 -10.19 -5.67 14.51
CA VAL A 263 -10.14 -4.71 13.40
C VAL A 263 -11.17 -5.06 12.33
N ILE A 264 -11.28 -6.32 11.93
CA ILE A 264 -12.30 -6.74 10.96
C ILE A 264 -13.71 -6.47 11.51
N GLN A 265 -13.94 -6.69 12.81
CA GLN A 265 -15.20 -6.33 13.45
C GLN A 265 -15.46 -4.81 13.37
N ALA A 266 -14.45 -3.97 13.64
CA ALA A 266 -14.60 -2.53 13.53
C ALA A 266 -14.89 -2.06 12.09
N ILE A 267 -14.30 -2.73 11.09
CA ILE A 267 -14.62 -2.49 9.66
C ILE A 267 -16.06 -2.90 9.38
N TYR A 268 -16.50 -4.06 9.88
CA TYR A 268 -17.87 -4.55 9.73
C TYR A 268 -18.88 -3.57 10.32
N ASP A 269 -18.69 -3.17 11.59
CA ASP A 269 -19.61 -2.26 12.29
C ASP A 269 -19.69 -0.90 11.57
N LEU A 270 -18.55 -0.41 11.07
CA LEU A 270 -18.50 0.84 10.31
C LEU A 270 -19.24 0.71 8.97
N GLN A 271 -18.97 -0.34 8.20
CA GLN A 271 -19.63 -0.56 6.91
C GLN A 271 -21.14 -0.80 7.06
N LEU A 272 -21.54 -1.53 8.09
CA LEU A 272 -22.94 -1.72 8.45
C LEU A 272 -23.62 -0.38 8.71
N SER A 273 -22.96 0.53 9.46
CA SER A 273 -23.50 1.87 9.73
C SER A 273 -23.58 2.77 8.49
N LEU A 274 -22.67 2.60 7.52
CA LEU A 274 -22.57 3.45 6.34
C LEU A 274 -23.44 2.99 5.17
N TYR A 275 -23.56 1.67 4.98
CA TYR A 275 -24.14 1.07 3.79
C TYR A 275 -25.35 0.17 4.08
N GLY A 276 -25.57 -0.22 5.34
CA GLY A 276 -26.62 -1.16 5.72
C GLY A 276 -26.20 -2.62 5.59
N GLU A 277 -27.04 -3.51 6.15
CA GLU A 277 -26.82 -4.95 6.29
C GLU A 277 -26.67 -5.64 4.93
N ASP A 278 -27.53 -5.29 3.96
CA ASP A 278 -27.58 -5.93 2.63
C ASP A 278 -26.51 -5.42 1.65
N SER A 279 -25.50 -4.69 2.14
CA SER A 279 -24.47 -4.11 1.27
C SER A 279 -23.37 -5.12 0.94
N PRO A 280 -22.86 -5.13 -0.31
CA PRO A 280 -21.78 -6.04 -0.70
C PRO A 280 -20.49 -5.82 0.11
N GLN A 281 -20.30 -4.62 0.67
CA GLN A 281 -19.19 -4.30 1.56
C GLN A 281 -19.27 -5.11 2.87
N VAL A 282 -20.45 -5.13 3.51
CA VAL A 282 -20.70 -5.87 4.75
C VAL A 282 -20.48 -7.37 4.52
N THR A 283 -21.08 -7.94 3.47
CA THR A 283 -20.87 -9.34 3.10
C THR A 283 -19.39 -9.65 2.86
N LYS A 284 -18.67 -8.81 2.11
CA LYS A 284 -17.23 -8.98 1.86
C LYS A 284 -16.42 -8.99 3.16
N THR A 285 -16.77 -8.14 4.13
CA THR A 285 -16.07 -8.08 5.41
C THR A 285 -16.36 -9.29 6.30
N GLN A 286 -17.59 -9.83 6.27
CA GLN A 286 -17.88 -11.10 6.96
C GLN A 286 -17.10 -12.28 6.34
N VAL A 287 -17.02 -12.34 5.00
CA VAL A 287 -16.16 -13.32 4.31
C VAL A 287 -14.69 -13.15 4.72
N MET A 288 -14.22 -11.90 4.81
CA MET A 288 -12.86 -11.59 5.29
C MET A 288 -12.63 -12.03 6.75
N MET A 289 -13.66 -12.00 7.61
CA MET A 289 -13.61 -12.54 8.97
C MET A 289 -13.37 -14.05 8.95
N GLY A 290 -14.11 -14.80 8.12
CA GLY A 290 -13.89 -16.23 7.91
C GLY A 290 -12.50 -16.54 7.36
N ASP A 291 -12.04 -15.77 6.37
CA ASP A 291 -10.70 -15.90 5.77
C ASP A 291 -9.60 -15.71 6.84
N TRP A 292 -9.76 -14.70 7.72
CA TRP A 292 -8.86 -14.43 8.84
C TRP A 292 -8.80 -15.59 9.85
N MET A 293 -9.96 -16.13 10.23
CA MET A 293 -10.04 -17.29 11.14
C MET A 293 -9.36 -18.51 10.52
N LEU A 294 -9.66 -18.82 9.26
CA LEU A 294 -9.09 -19.96 8.54
C LEU A 294 -7.57 -19.84 8.38
N TRP A 295 -7.08 -18.63 8.08
CA TRP A 295 -5.65 -18.33 7.99
C TRP A 295 -4.91 -18.59 9.30
N ASN A 296 -5.49 -18.19 10.44
CA ASN A 296 -4.89 -18.39 11.76
C ASN A 296 -5.13 -19.79 12.36
N GLY A 297 -5.84 -20.67 11.64
CA GLY A 297 -6.04 -22.08 12.03
C GLY A 297 -7.36 -22.40 12.74
N GLU A 298 -8.22 -21.40 12.92
CA GLU A 298 -9.52 -21.52 13.60
C GLU A 298 -10.59 -22.00 12.61
N LYS A 299 -10.48 -23.27 12.19
CA LYS A 299 -11.27 -23.83 11.10
C LYS A 299 -12.76 -23.87 11.37
N GLU A 300 -13.16 -24.42 12.51
CA GLU A 300 -14.57 -24.60 12.87
C GLU A 300 -15.30 -23.24 12.92
N ALA A 301 -14.67 -22.24 13.54
CA ALA A 301 -15.18 -20.88 13.57
C ALA A 301 -15.30 -20.28 12.16
N ALA A 302 -14.31 -20.50 11.30
CA ALA A 302 -14.37 -20.03 9.91
C ALA A 302 -15.55 -20.63 9.14
N TRP A 303 -15.77 -21.95 9.25
CA TRP A 303 -16.88 -22.63 8.57
C TRP A 303 -18.23 -22.12 9.06
N GLN A 304 -18.38 -21.96 10.38
CA GLN A 304 -19.59 -21.38 10.95
C GLN A 304 -19.84 -19.97 10.39
N THR A 305 -18.82 -19.11 10.33
CA THR A 305 -18.95 -17.77 9.75
C THR A 305 -19.38 -17.81 8.29
N TYR A 306 -18.85 -18.71 7.46
CA TYR A 306 -19.30 -18.80 6.06
C TYR A 306 -20.73 -19.32 5.92
N GLN A 307 -21.14 -20.25 6.78
CA GLN A 307 -22.54 -20.72 6.83
C GLN A 307 -23.49 -19.60 7.21
N GLU A 308 -23.13 -18.79 8.22
CA GLU A 308 -23.90 -17.61 8.64
C GLU A 308 -24.05 -16.60 7.49
N VAL A 309 -22.96 -16.25 6.80
CA VAL A 309 -22.99 -15.36 5.63
C VAL A 309 -23.85 -15.91 4.50
N THR A 310 -23.75 -17.21 4.22
CA THR A 310 -24.56 -17.85 3.17
C THR A 310 -26.04 -17.82 3.54
N ALA A 311 -26.39 -18.11 4.80
CA ALA A 311 -27.77 -18.07 5.28
C ALA A 311 -28.36 -16.66 5.22
N GLU A 312 -27.58 -15.63 5.55
CA GLU A 312 -27.97 -14.23 5.45
C GLU A 312 -28.26 -13.83 3.99
N LEU A 313 -27.38 -14.18 3.06
CA LEU A 313 -27.58 -13.92 1.62
C LEU A 313 -28.85 -14.61 1.09
N VAL A 314 -29.12 -15.85 1.50
CA VAL A 314 -30.36 -16.56 1.13
C VAL A 314 -31.59 -15.84 1.70
N ALA A 315 -31.54 -15.38 2.95
CA ALA A 315 -32.63 -14.64 3.58
C ALA A 315 -32.91 -13.30 2.90
N GLN A 316 -31.88 -12.65 2.34
CA GLN A 316 -31.98 -11.42 1.54
C GLN A 316 -32.51 -11.66 0.12
N GLY A 317 -32.80 -12.91 -0.25
CA GLY A 317 -33.32 -13.27 -1.56
C GLY A 317 -32.26 -13.33 -2.66
N ALA A 318 -30.98 -13.44 -2.30
CA ALA A 318 -29.94 -13.72 -3.28
C ALA A 318 -30.18 -15.09 -3.92
N ASP A 319 -30.11 -15.14 -5.25
CA ASP A 319 -30.23 -16.38 -6.00
C ASP A 319 -29.12 -17.36 -5.57
N GLN A 320 -29.49 -18.62 -5.35
CA GLN A 320 -28.56 -19.68 -4.96
C GLN A 320 -27.39 -19.76 -5.96
N ALA A 321 -27.65 -19.59 -7.26
CA ALA A 321 -26.61 -19.58 -8.28
C ALA A 321 -25.57 -18.46 -8.08
N ASN A 322 -25.99 -17.29 -7.59
CA ASN A 322 -25.09 -16.17 -7.33
C ASN A 322 -24.23 -16.39 -6.08
N ILE A 323 -24.81 -16.99 -5.03
CA ILE A 323 -24.08 -17.34 -3.82
C ILE A 323 -23.03 -18.41 -4.13
N GLU A 324 -23.45 -19.47 -4.83
CA GLU A 324 -22.54 -20.54 -5.26
C GLU A 324 -21.42 -19.99 -6.15
N ALA A 325 -21.71 -19.06 -7.07
CA ALA A 325 -20.70 -18.41 -7.89
C ALA A 325 -19.67 -17.61 -7.06
N ALA A 326 -20.10 -16.94 -5.99
CA ALA A 326 -19.20 -16.16 -5.12
C ALA A 326 -18.19 -17.02 -4.35
N PHE A 327 -18.54 -18.28 -4.08
CA PHE A 327 -17.68 -19.24 -3.38
C PHE A 327 -17.24 -20.42 -4.26
N ALA A 328 -17.47 -20.37 -5.57
CA ALA A 328 -17.15 -21.45 -6.51
C ALA A 328 -15.63 -21.66 -6.63
N GLU A 329 -14.88 -20.56 -6.65
CA GLU A 329 -13.43 -20.62 -6.83
C GLU A 329 -12.69 -20.64 -5.49
N PRO A 330 -11.74 -21.57 -5.29
CA PRO A 330 -10.83 -21.51 -4.16
C PRO A 330 -10.01 -20.22 -4.15
N VAL A 331 -9.78 -19.62 -2.98
CA VAL A 331 -9.05 -18.35 -2.89
C VAL A 331 -7.80 -18.51 -2.03
N ALA A 332 -6.65 -18.06 -2.53
CA ALA A 332 -5.39 -18.13 -1.78
C ALA A 332 -5.42 -17.15 -0.59
N LEU A 333 -5.04 -17.62 0.60
CA LEU A 333 -5.01 -16.84 1.84
C LEU A 333 -3.56 -16.48 2.24
N PRO A 334 -3.28 -15.25 2.70
CA PRO A 334 -4.22 -14.13 2.86
C PRO A 334 -4.74 -13.58 1.53
N ASN A 335 -6.05 -13.30 1.47
CA ASN A 335 -6.67 -12.61 0.34
C ASN A 335 -6.80 -11.12 0.66
N TYR A 336 -5.66 -10.45 0.83
CA TYR A 336 -5.62 -9.04 1.21
C TYR A 336 -4.48 -8.33 0.49
N GLU A 337 -4.75 -7.11 0.03
CA GLU A 337 -3.80 -6.32 -0.77
C GLU A 337 -2.50 -6.09 0.01
N GLY A 338 -1.36 -6.23 -0.66
CA GLY A 338 -0.03 -6.11 -0.04
C GLY A 338 0.50 -7.37 0.66
N VAL A 339 -0.34 -8.38 0.92
CA VAL A 339 0.07 -9.65 1.56
C VAL A 339 -0.34 -10.90 0.78
N HIS A 340 -0.73 -10.74 -0.49
CA HIS A 340 -1.08 -11.87 -1.34
C HIS A 340 0.10 -12.86 -1.47
N PRO A 341 -0.13 -14.15 -1.17
CA PRO A 341 0.94 -15.14 -1.12
C PRO A 341 1.35 -15.61 -2.52
N LEU A 342 0.61 -15.32 -3.59
CA LEU A 342 0.91 -15.83 -4.93
C LEU A 342 1.01 -14.65 -5.92
N PRO A 343 1.79 -14.79 -7.01
CA PRO A 343 1.76 -13.85 -8.12
C PRO A 343 0.34 -13.70 -8.70
N PRO A 344 0.05 -12.60 -9.40
CA PRO A 344 -1.22 -12.43 -10.08
C PRO A 344 -1.44 -13.56 -11.10
N THR A 345 -2.70 -13.96 -11.26
CA THR A 345 -3.10 -14.89 -12.32
C THR A 345 -3.19 -14.15 -13.64
N VAL A 346 -2.78 -14.82 -14.72
CA VAL A 346 -2.82 -14.30 -16.09
C VAL A 346 -3.56 -15.28 -17.01
N PRO A 347 -4.07 -14.85 -18.17
CA PRO A 347 -4.55 -15.76 -19.19
C PRO A 347 -3.47 -16.78 -19.58
N ALA A 348 -3.90 -17.98 -19.97
CA ALA A 348 -2.98 -18.99 -20.49
C ALA A 348 -2.25 -18.45 -21.74
N GLY A 349 -0.95 -18.71 -21.83
CA GLY A 349 -0.10 -18.23 -22.93
C GLY A 349 1.33 -18.76 -22.81
N GLU A 350 2.12 -18.59 -23.87
CA GLU A 350 3.46 -19.19 -24.00
C GLU A 350 4.44 -18.79 -22.88
N SER A 351 4.28 -17.59 -22.29
CA SER A 351 5.12 -17.10 -21.20
C SER A 351 4.61 -17.43 -19.80
N ALA A 352 3.37 -17.92 -19.67
CA ALA A 352 2.76 -18.22 -18.38
C ALA A 352 3.14 -19.61 -17.87
N VAL A 353 3.23 -19.77 -16.55
CA VAL A 353 3.34 -21.09 -15.92
C VAL A 353 1.95 -21.55 -15.53
N GLU A 354 1.52 -22.66 -16.12
CA GLU A 354 0.21 -23.26 -15.90
C GLU A 354 0.34 -24.44 -14.95
N LEU A 355 -0.39 -24.34 -13.84
CA LEU A 355 -0.39 -25.32 -12.77
C LEU A 355 -1.78 -25.91 -12.61
N ALA A 356 -1.85 -27.24 -12.51
CA ALA A 356 -3.06 -27.95 -12.13
C ALA A 356 -2.89 -28.54 -10.73
N PHE A 357 -3.90 -28.38 -9.88
CA PHE A 357 -3.88 -28.91 -8.51
C PHE A 357 -5.28 -29.13 -7.93
N THR A 358 -5.36 -29.93 -6.88
CA THR A 358 -6.58 -30.09 -6.08
C THR A 358 -6.51 -29.17 -4.85
N VAL A 359 -7.58 -28.45 -4.56
CA VAL A 359 -7.77 -27.80 -3.25
C VAL A 359 -8.73 -28.65 -2.43
N THR A 360 -8.26 -29.21 -1.33
CA THR A 360 -9.11 -30.00 -0.42
C THR A 360 -10.08 -29.09 0.34
N ALA A 361 -11.16 -29.64 0.90
CA ALA A 361 -12.07 -28.97 1.85
C ALA A 361 -11.32 -28.36 3.06
N ASP A 362 -10.16 -28.92 3.42
CA ASP A 362 -9.26 -28.37 4.45
C ASP A 362 -8.42 -27.15 4.01
N GLY A 363 -8.55 -26.70 2.77
CA GLY A 363 -7.78 -25.59 2.20
C GLY A 363 -6.32 -25.92 1.85
N LYS A 364 -5.97 -27.20 1.71
CA LYS A 364 -4.62 -27.67 1.36
C LYS A 364 -4.53 -28.03 -0.13
N VAL A 365 -3.34 -27.82 -0.68
CA VAL A 365 -3.03 -28.17 -2.07
C VAL A 365 -2.55 -29.62 -2.15
N ARG A 366 -3.14 -30.40 -3.07
CA ARG A 366 -2.72 -31.77 -3.43
C ARG A 366 -2.58 -31.91 -4.94
N ASN A 367 -1.95 -32.99 -5.40
CA ASN A 367 -1.81 -33.34 -6.82
C ASN A 367 -1.30 -32.18 -7.69
N LEU A 368 -0.35 -31.40 -7.16
CA LEU A 368 0.18 -30.23 -7.86
C LEU A 368 1.14 -30.68 -8.96
N GLU A 369 0.72 -30.43 -10.19
CA GLU A 369 1.46 -30.69 -11.42
C GLU A 369 1.57 -29.42 -12.27
N ARG A 370 2.60 -29.39 -13.11
CA ARG A 370 2.80 -28.35 -14.12
C ARG A 370 2.29 -28.89 -15.44
N VAL A 371 1.44 -28.12 -16.13
CA VAL A 371 0.77 -28.55 -17.37
C VAL A 371 1.12 -27.69 -18.59
N ASP A 372 1.86 -26.60 -18.41
CA ASP A 372 2.36 -25.80 -19.54
C ASP A 372 3.54 -26.47 -20.27
N SER A 373 3.76 -26.05 -21.52
CA SER A 373 4.85 -26.49 -22.39
C SER A 373 6.12 -25.63 -22.31
N ASN A 374 6.21 -24.69 -21.37
CA ASN A 374 7.32 -23.72 -21.32
C ASN A 374 8.51 -24.24 -20.50
N GLU A 375 9.54 -24.76 -21.16
CA GLU A 375 10.72 -25.30 -20.43
C GLU A 375 11.66 -24.21 -19.86
N LEU A 376 11.55 -22.96 -20.31
CA LEU A 376 12.53 -21.89 -20.03
C LEU A 376 12.53 -21.40 -18.57
N ASN A 377 11.51 -21.75 -17.79
CA ASN A 377 11.28 -21.20 -16.44
C ASN A 377 11.29 -22.21 -15.28
N ASN A 378 11.87 -23.40 -15.47
CA ASN A 378 11.82 -24.52 -14.50
C ASN A 378 12.18 -24.13 -13.05
N ALA A 379 13.23 -23.34 -12.83
CA ALA A 379 13.63 -22.94 -11.47
C ALA A 379 12.60 -22.04 -10.77
N ARG A 380 12.06 -21.06 -11.51
CA ARG A 380 11.03 -20.13 -11.02
C ARG A 380 9.69 -20.84 -10.82
N ALA A 381 9.30 -21.70 -11.75
CA ALA A 381 8.13 -22.57 -11.63
C ALA A 381 8.22 -23.46 -10.39
N ASN A 382 9.37 -24.13 -10.17
CA ASN A 382 9.60 -24.95 -8.98
C ASN A 382 9.49 -24.13 -7.67
N LYS A 383 9.98 -22.89 -7.66
CA LYS A 383 9.85 -21.99 -6.51
C LYS A 383 8.38 -21.61 -6.27
N LEU A 384 7.63 -21.29 -7.33
CA LEU A 384 6.19 -21.02 -7.25
C LEU A 384 5.43 -22.24 -6.72
N MET A 385 5.69 -23.44 -7.26
CA MET A 385 5.06 -24.68 -6.79
C MET A 385 5.33 -24.95 -5.31
N ARG A 386 6.57 -24.70 -4.82
CA ARG A 386 6.88 -24.80 -3.38
C ARG A 386 6.10 -23.79 -2.54
N LYS A 387 5.90 -22.57 -3.05
CA LYS A 387 5.09 -21.53 -2.40
C LYS A 387 3.63 -21.98 -2.34
N LEU A 388 3.09 -22.42 -3.46
CA LEU A 388 1.71 -22.89 -3.63
C LEU A 388 1.39 -24.06 -2.68
N ARG A 389 2.31 -25.04 -2.51
CA ARG A 389 2.14 -26.13 -1.53
C ARG A 389 2.05 -25.67 -0.07
N LYS A 390 2.65 -24.52 0.26
CA LYS A 390 2.61 -23.94 1.62
C LYS A 390 1.45 -22.97 1.80
N THR A 391 0.88 -22.47 0.71
CA THR A 391 -0.25 -21.55 0.73
C THR A 391 -1.52 -22.27 1.19
N ARG A 392 -2.24 -21.65 2.11
CA ARG A 392 -3.59 -22.08 2.50
C ARG A 392 -4.60 -21.44 1.56
N PHE A 393 -5.64 -22.18 1.22
CA PHE A 393 -6.74 -21.68 0.41
C PHE A 393 -8.03 -21.68 1.23
N ARG A 394 -8.89 -20.68 1.02
CA ARG A 394 -10.33 -20.87 1.21
C ARG A 394 -10.79 -21.88 0.15
N PRO A 395 -11.35 -23.04 0.54
CA PRO A 395 -11.87 -24.02 -0.42
C PRO A 395 -13.11 -23.47 -1.11
N GLN A 396 -13.57 -24.18 -2.14
CA GLN A 396 -14.92 -23.95 -2.65
C GLN A 396 -15.94 -24.24 -1.56
N LEU A 397 -16.98 -23.41 -1.45
CA LEU A 397 -18.06 -23.61 -0.49
C LEU A 397 -19.36 -23.91 -1.23
N ALA A 398 -20.00 -25.03 -0.88
CA ALA A 398 -21.35 -25.37 -1.31
C ALA A 398 -22.29 -25.07 -0.13
N MET A 399 -23.13 -24.03 -0.26
CA MET A 399 -24.02 -23.57 0.83
C MET A 399 -23.29 -23.31 2.17
N GLY A 400 -22.08 -22.76 2.10
CA GLY A 400 -21.23 -22.50 3.28
C GLY A 400 -20.41 -23.68 3.77
N GLU A 401 -20.59 -24.89 3.20
CA GLU A 401 -19.80 -26.07 3.56
C GLU A 401 -18.61 -26.27 2.61
N PRO A 402 -17.40 -26.56 3.14
CA PRO A 402 -16.21 -26.71 2.31
C PRO A 402 -16.22 -28.03 1.52
N ILE A 403 -15.95 -27.95 0.23
CA ILE A 403 -15.83 -29.11 -0.67
C ILE A 403 -14.47 -29.16 -1.37
N ASP A 404 -14.08 -30.37 -1.78
CA ASP A 404 -12.87 -30.58 -2.57
C ASP A 404 -13.05 -30.05 -3.99
N THR A 405 -12.20 -29.13 -4.43
CA THR A 405 -12.14 -28.66 -5.82
C THR A 405 -11.03 -29.42 -6.55
N GLN A 406 -11.44 -30.33 -7.42
CA GLN A 406 -10.51 -31.10 -8.25
C GLN A 406 -10.02 -30.28 -9.44
N ARG A 407 -8.75 -30.49 -9.81
CA ARG A 407 -8.15 -29.96 -11.05
C ARG A 407 -8.35 -28.45 -11.25
N VAL A 408 -8.10 -27.67 -10.22
CA VAL A 408 -7.96 -26.20 -10.31
C VAL A 408 -6.82 -25.88 -11.25
N LEU A 409 -7.13 -25.17 -12.33
CA LEU A 409 -6.17 -24.74 -13.34
C LEU A 409 -5.87 -23.26 -13.14
N ARG A 410 -4.59 -22.90 -12.96
CA ARG A 410 -4.16 -21.50 -12.84
C ARG A 410 -2.89 -21.22 -13.62
N SER A 411 -2.92 -20.13 -14.36
CA SER A 411 -1.78 -19.56 -15.06
C SER A 411 -1.23 -18.37 -14.30
N TYR A 412 0.09 -18.35 -14.10
CA TYR A 412 0.79 -17.31 -13.34
C TYR A 412 1.87 -16.65 -14.19
N ASP A 413 2.01 -15.33 -14.02
CA ASP A 413 3.16 -14.60 -14.54
C ASP A 413 4.30 -14.60 -13.51
N ILE A 414 5.50 -14.95 -13.96
CA ILE A 414 6.68 -15.17 -13.12
C ILE A 414 7.95 -14.50 -13.69
N GLN A 415 7.78 -13.33 -14.33
CA GLN A 415 8.87 -12.52 -14.89
C GLN A 415 10.07 -12.31 -13.95
#